data_AF-A0A2M9ZZE3-F1
#
_entry.id   AF-A0A2M9ZZE3-F1
#
_cell.length_a   1.000
_cell.length_b   1.000
_cell.length_c   1.000
_cell.angle_alpha   90.00
_cell.angle_beta   90.00
_cell.angle_gamma   90.00
#
_symmetry.space_group_name_H-M   'P 1'
#
loop_
_entity.id
_entity.type
_entity.pdbx_description
1 polymer ?
#
loop_
_entity_poly.entity_id
_entity_poly.type
_entity_poly.pdbx_seq_one_letter_code
_entity_poly.pdbx_strand_id
1 'polypeptide(L)'
;MKKFTVVLFIFGCSGAEIAIAPSLPNDARVGTLRIVAEDKSGQKYLNLEILKFSLSKIPLKSDQVENDTVSNQIIPVGVKGISIPMLEGSYTGNLRIRENSDASDRVSIRALFNENSTIGCKMNFIDDGWSLYDELSCGAVKIIANKETILRIIITDRYDSRFAGSFFFALFTLGLIYPPAEIRHVDASIINPK
;
A
#
# COMPACT_ATOMS: atom_id res chain seq x y z
N MET A 1 23.16 52.94 7.98
CA MET A 1 22.23 51.87 7.55
C MET A 1 22.90 50.53 7.76
N LYS A 2 22.43 49.72 8.73
CA LYS A 2 23.03 48.42 9.08
C LYS A 2 22.53 47.37 8.10
N LYS A 3 23.45 46.67 7.42
CA LYS A 3 23.13 45.56 6.51
C LYS A 3 22.81 44.33 7.35
N PHE A 4 21.57 43.83 7.25
CA PHE A 4 21.17 42.54 7.79
C PHE A 4 21.53 41.47 6.75
N THR A 5 22.53 40.66 7.04
CA THR A 5 22.86 39.46 6.26
C THR A 5 21.96 38.33 6.75
N VAL A 6 20.96 37.98 5.96
CA VAL A 6 20.11 36.79 6.20
C VAL A 6 20.90 35.58 5.71
N VAL A 7 21.43 34.79 6.65
CA VAL A 7 22.05 33.50 6.37
C VAL A 7 20.91 32.48 6.22
N LEU A 8 20.58 32.14 4.97
CA LEU A 8 19.67 31.05 4.65
C LEU A 8 20.39 29.72 4.97
N PHE A 9 20.13 29.17 6.17
CA PHE A 9 20.49 27.80 6.49
C PHE A 9 19.60 26.86 5.68
N ILE A 10 20.10 26.42 4.53
CA ILE A 10 19.54 25.31 3.78
C ILE A 10 19.90 24.06 4.57
N PHE A 11 19.05 23.66 5.52
CA PHE A 11 19.12 22.32 6.09
C PHE A 11 18.85 21.34 4.95
N GLY A 12 19.93 20.74 4.44
CA GLY A 12 19.85 19.59 3.57
C GLY A 12 19.06 18.51 4.29
N CYS A 13 17.90 18.17 3.74
CA CYS A 13 17.16 17.00 4.15
C CYS A 13 18.02 15.80 3.70
N SER A 14 18.76 15.22 4.63
CA SER A 14 19.41 13.92 4.43
C SER A 14 18.29 12.90 4.26
N GLY A 15 17.96 12.58 3.00
CA GLY A 15 17.07 11.47 2.69
C GLY A 15 17.62 10.21 3.32
N ALA A 16 16.83 9.58 4.18
CA ALA A 16 17.18 8.29 4.77
C ALA A 16 17.43 7.30 3.62
N GLU A 17 18.59 6.65 3.65
CA GLU A 17 18.95 5.61 2.70
C GLU A 17 17.89 4.50 2.74
N ILE A 18 17.36 4.25 1.55
CA ILE A 18 16.25 3.34 1.25
C ILE A 18 16.74 1.90 1.44
N ALA A 19 16.21 1.19 2.44
CA ALA A 19 16.39 -0.26 2.54
C ALA A 19 15.17 -0.99 1.95
N ILE A 20 14.98 -0.92 0.64
CA ILE A 20 14.06 -1.87 -0.07
C ILE A 20 14.69 -3.28 -0.09
N ALA A 21 16.01 -3.36 0.06
CA ALA A 21 16.69 -4.53 0.56
C ALA A 21 17.85 -4.02 1.44
N PRO A 22 17.95 -4.39 2.73
CA PRO A 22 19.20 -4.15 3.45
C PRO A 22 20.32 -4.80 2.61
N SER A 23 21.48 -4.16 2.49
CA SER A 23 22.66 -4.78 1.88
C SER A 23 22.83 -6.16 2.53
N LEU A 24 22.53 -7.21 1.77
CA LEU A 24 22.43 -8.55 2.32
C LEU A 24 23.86 -9.01 2.62
N PRO A 25 24.19 -9.36 3.87
CA PRO A 25 25.46 -10.00 4.17
C PRO A 25 25.67 -11.24 3.29
N ASN A 26 26.91 -11.55 2.92
CA ASN A 26 27.22 -12.70 2.06
C ASN A 26 26.72 -14.05 2.64
N ASP A 27 26.60 -14.15 3.98
CA ASP A 27 26.10 -15.35 4.68
C ASP A 27 24.65 -15.20 5.17
N ALA A 28 23.91 -14.23 4.65
CA ALA A 28 22.56 -13.96 5.08
C ALA A 28 21.60 -15.09 4.69
N ARG A 29 20.79 -15.52 5.65
CA ARG A 29 19.64 -16.38 5.39
C ARG A 29 18.53 -15.52 4.79
N VAL A 30 18.32 -15.66 3.47
CA VAL A 30 17.44 -14.80 2.67
C VAL A 30 16.26 -15.61 2.15
N GLY A 31 15.05 -15.09 2.29
CA GLY A 31 13.85 -15.56 1.61
C GLY A 31 13.35 -14.50 0.62
N THR A 32 12.16 -14.73 0.07
CA THR A 32 11.55 -13.79 -0.89
C THR A 32 10.14 -13.44 -0.46
N LEU A 33 9.84 -12.15 -0.36
CA LEU A 33 8.47 -11.65 -0.33
C LEU A 33 8.03 -11.41 -1.77
N ARG A 34 6.95 -12.05 -2.19
CA ARG A 34 6.34 -11.84 -3.49
C ARG A 34 4.98 -11.19 -3.34
N ILE A 35 4.79 -10.05 -4.00
CA ILE A 35 3.51 -9.34 -4.00
C ILE A 35 2.87 -9.56 -5.36
N VAL A 36 1.71 -10.20 -5.38
CA VAL A 36 0.96 -10.53 -6.60
C VAL A 36 -0.42 -9.87 -6.57
N ALA A 37 -0.84 -9.33 -7.71
CA ALA A 37 -2.15 -8.74 -7.88
C ALA A 37 -2.94 -9.50 -8.97
N GLU A 38 -4.18 -9.85 -8.65
CA GLU A 38 -5.12 -10.52 -9.56
C GLU A 38 -6.37 -9.64 -9.72
N ASP A 39 -6.88 -9.55 -10.95
CA ASP A 39 -8.13 -8.84 -11.25
C ASP A 39 -9.26 -9.82 -11.45
N LYS A 40 -10.29 -9.75 -10.60
CA LYS A 40 -11.56 -10.46 -10.75
C LYS A 40 -12.75 -9.52 -10.95
N SER A 41 -12.50 -8.21 -11.11
CA SER A 41 -13.52 -7.18 -11.28
C SER A 41 -14.08 -7.10 -12.70
N GLY A 42 -13.30 -7.54 -13.69
CA GLY A 42 -13.62 -7.38 -15.11
C GLY A 42 -13.24 -6.01 -15.71
N GLN A 43 -12.69 -5.08 -14.91
CA GLN A 43 -12.27 -3.74 -15.34
C GLN A 43 -10.91 -3.72 -16.08
N LYS A 44 -10.15 -4.84 -16.05
CA LYS A 44 -8.87 -5.01 -16.74
C LYS A 44 -7.79 -4.06 -16.22
N TYR A 45 -7.63 -4.00 -14.90
CA TYR A 45 -6.54 -3.25 -14.29
C TYR A 45 -5.19 -3.78 -14.79
N LEU A 46 -4.28 -2.87 -15.16
CA LEU A 46 -2.95 -3.24 -15.67
C LEU A 46 -1.90 -3.26 -14.57
N ASN A 47 -1.91 -2.25 -13.71
CA ASN A 47 -0.85 -1.96 -12.76
C ASN A 47 -1.43 -1.38 -11.47
N LEU A 48 -0.85 -1.78 -10.34
CA LEU A 48 -1.04 -1.10 -9.06
C LEU A 48 0.29 -0.45 -8.65
N GLU A 49 0.22 0.76 -8.13
CA GLU A 49 1.37 1.49 -7.60
C GLU A 49 1.46 1.31 -6.09
N ILE A 50 2.62 0.89 -5.63
CA ILE A 50 2.99 0.99 -4.22
C ILE A 50 3.28 2.47 -3.96
N LEU A 51 2.51 3.09 -3.08
CA LEU A 51 2.78 4.45 -2.61
C LEU A 51 3.69 4.42 -1.39
N LYS A 52 3.55 3.37 -0.58
CA LYS A 52 4.30 3.21 0.65
C LYS A 52 4.52 1.76 0.97
N PHE A 53 5.74 1.43 1.42
CA PHE A 53 6.04 0.08 1.87
C PHE A 53 7.09 0.13 2.97
N SER A 54 6.74 -0.37 4.15
CA SER A 54 7.62 -0.41 5.32
C SER A 54 7.38 -1.69 6.10
N LEU A 55 8.46 -2.45 6.32
CA LEU A 55 8.47 -3.68 7.11
C LEU A 55 9.64 -3.65 8.11
N SER A 56 9.38 -4.08 9.33
CA SER A 56 10.34 -4.10 10.43
C SER A 56 10.22 -5.40 11.23
N LYS A 57 11.35 -5.93 11.71
CA LYS A 57 11.40 -7.07 12.63
C LYS A 57 10.95 -6.73 14.05
N ILE A 58 10.99 -5.45 14.41
CA ILE A 58 10.52 -4.93 15.70
C ILE A 58 9.13 -4.35 15.47
N PRO A 59 8.15 -4.60 16.36
CA PRO A 59 6.83 -3.98 16.29
C PRO A 59 6.95 -2.46 16.16
N LEU A 60 6.51 -1.92 15.03
CA LEU A 60 6.47 -0.47 14.82
C LEU A 60 5.26 0.10 15.57
N LYS A 61 5.44 1.22 16.27
CA LYS A 61 4.30 2.01 16.74
C LYS A 61 3.59 2.64 15.54
N SER A 62 2.26 2.72 15.58
CA SER A 62 1.41 3.15 14.44
C SER A 62 1.77 4.54 13.87
N ASP A 63 2.41 5.40 14.66
CA ASP A 63 2.91 6.72 14.28
C ASP A 63 4.24 6.66 13.50
N GLN A 64 5.12 5.70 13.82
CA GLN A 64 6.39 5.46 13.11
C GLN A 64 6.18 4.80 11.74
N VAL A 65 5.08 4.06 11.60
CA VAL A 65 4.58 3.43 10.37
C VAL A 65 4.23 4.48 9.30
N GLU A 66 3.95 5.74 9.67
CA GLU A 66 3.50 6.82 8.76
C GLU A 66 4.60 7.70 8.17
N ASN A 67 5.84 7.66 8.69
CA ASN A 67 6.89 8.58 8.24
C ASN A 67 7.91 8.02 7.23
N ASP A 68 8.11 6.70 7.15
CA ASP A 68 9.20 6.18 6.31
C ASP A 68 8.78 5.49 4.99
N THR A 69 9.47 5.95 3.94
CA THR A 69 9.69 5.40 2.59
C THR A 69 8.50 5.30 1.63
N VAL A 70 8.50 6.25 0.71
CA VAL A 70 7.83 6.21 -0.60
C VAL A 70 8.59 5.23 -1.49
N SER A 71 7.89 4.22 -2.02
CA SER A 71 8.47 3.30 -2.98
C SER A 71 7.55 3.23 -4.18
N ASN A 72 7.79 4.08 -5.21
CA ASN A 72 7.08 4.09 -6.49
C ASN A 72 7.34 2.80 -7.31
N GLN A 73 7.00 1.65 -6.73
CA GLN A 73 7.11 0.35 -7.36
C GLN A 73 5.77 -0.02 -7.97
N ILE A 74 5.83 -0.61 -9.15
CA ILE A 74 4.66 -1.02 -9.90
C ILE A 74 4.47 -2.53 -9.73
N ILE A 75 3.29 -2.94 -9.26
CA ILE A 75 2.84 -4.32 -9.22
C ILE A 75 2.01 -4.56 -10.49
N PRO A 76 2.52 -5.33 -11.45
CA PRO A 76 1.75 -5.66 -12.64
C PRO A 76 0.66 -6.69 -12.28
N VAL A 77 -0.56 -6.44 -12.77
CA VAL A 77 -1.76 -7.23 -12.46
C VAL A 77 -1.88 -8.42 -13.43
N GLY A 78 -2.26 -9.59 -12.93
CA GLY A 78 -2.48 -10.79 -13.75
C GLY A 78 -1.20 -11.49 -14.23
N VAL A 79 -0.03 -11.05 -13.76
CA VAL A 79 1.26 -11.67 -14.05
C VAL A 79 1.98 -12.08 -12.76
N LYS A 80 3.28 -12.40 -12.84
CA LYS A 80 4.07 -12.92 -11.73
C LYS A 80 4.26 -11.94 -10.54
N GLY A 81 3.76 -10.71 -10.59
CA GLY A 81 3.94 -9.71 -9.53
C GLY A 81 5.39 -9.25 -9.35
N ILE A 82 5.69 -8.67 -8.19
CA ILE A 82 7.05 -8.23 -7.83
C ILE A 82 7.65 -9.14 -6.76
N SER A 83 8.98 -9.27 -6.76
CA SER A 83 9.72 -10.10 -5.79
C SER A 83 10.76 -9.25 -5.08
N ILE A 84 10.74 -9.30 -3.74
CA ILE A 84 11.59 -8.51 -2.86
C ILE A 84 12.39 -9.50 -2.00
N PRO A 85 13.72 -9.57 -2.16
CA PRO A 85 14.56 -10.41 -1.30
C PRO A 85 14.60 -9.81 0.11
N MET A 86 14.39 -10.64 1.13
CA MET A 86 14.33 -10.22 2.52
C MET A 86 15.07 -11.19 3.41
N LEU A 87 15.68 -10.68 4.49
CA LEU A 87 16.26 -11.52 5.53
C LEU A 87 15.18 -12.40 6.18
N GLU A 88 15.57 -13.59 6.62
CA GLU A 88 14.71 -14.45 7.43
C GLU A 88 14.25 -13.71 8.71
N GLY A 89 12.96 -13.83 9.02
CA GLY A 89 12.36 -13.17 10.18
C GLY A 89 10.84 -13.00 10.07
N SER A 90 10.25 -12.54 11.17
CA SER A 90 8.85 -12.11 11.23
C SER A 90 8.82 -10.59 11.16
N TYR A 91 7.99 -10.03 10.28
CA TYR A 91 7.94 -8.61 10.00
C TYR A 91 6.54 -8.02 10.23
N THR A 92 6.51 -6.84 10.83
CA THR A 92 5.34 -5.98 11.00
C THR A 92 5.52 -4.70 10.22
N GLY A 93 4.42 -3.99 9.91
CA GLY A 93 4.51 -2.71 9.20
C GLY A 93 3.29 -2.41 8.36
N ASN A 94 3.50 -1.70 7.24
CA ASN A 94 2.41 -1.28 6.36
C ASN A 94 2.78 -1.26 4.88
N LEU A 95 1.75 -1.36 4.08
CA LEU A 95 1.79 -1.25 2.63
C LEU A 95 0.61 -0.40 2.17
N ARG A 96 0.88 0.66 1.41
CA ARG A 96 -0.16 1.47 0.76
C ARG A 96 -0.05 1.28 -0.73
N ILE A 97 -1.16 0.88 -1.34
CA ILE A 97 -1.26 0.64 -2.78
C ILE A 97 -2.40 1.48 -3.33
N ARG A 98 -2.20 2.01 -4.53
CA ARG A 98 -3.24 2.70 -5.29
C ARG A 98 -3.18 2.28 -6.75
N GLU A 99 -4.31 2.29 -7.41
CA GLU A 99 -4.34 2.21 -8.87
C GLU A 99 -3.85 3.53 -9.49
N ASN A 100 -2.97 3.40 -10.48
CA ASN A 100 -2.35 4.53 -11.17
C ASN A 100 -3.17 4.91 -12.40
N SER A 101 -4.43 5.28 -12.20
CA SER A 101 -5.22 5.97 -13.21
C SER A 101 -6.12 7.06 -12.63
N ASP A 102 -6.52 7.96 -13.52
CA ASP A 102 -7.52 8.98 -13.26
C ASP A 102 -8.95 8.47 -13.43
N ALA A 103 -9.16 7.15 -13.51
CA ALA A 103 -10.49 6.56 -13.63
C ALA A 103 -11.38 6.92 -12.43
N SER A 104 -12.69 6.95 -12.69
CA SER A 104 -13.72 7.10 -11.66
C SER A 104 -13.75 5.92 -10.70
N ASP A 105 -13.28 4.76 -11.15
CA ASP A 105 -13.24 3.49 -10.41
C ASP A 105 -11.81 3.20 -9.92
N ARG A 106 -11.57 3.49 -8.64
CA ARG A 106 -10.23 3.50 -8.04
C ARG A 106 -10.04 2.34 -7.08
N VAL A 107 -8.85 1.72 -7.14
CA VAL A 107 -8.37 0.84 -6.06
C VAL A 107 -7.47 1.66 -5.15
N SER A 108 -7.76 1.63 -3.84
CA SER A 108 -6.96 2.29 -2.81
C SER A 108 -6.93 1.40 -1.57
N ILE A 109 -5.74 0.97 -1.17
CA ILE A 109 -5.55 -0.05 -0.14
C ILE A 109 -4.51 0.43 0.86
N ARG A 110 -4.79 0.19 2.15
CA ARG A 110 -3.82 0.25 3.25
C ARG A 110 -3.76 -1.11 3.94
N ALA A 111 -2.70 -1.88 3.76
CA ALA A 111 -2.47 -3.10 4.51
C ALA A 111 -1.59 -2.83 5.75
N LEU A 112 -2.00 -3.36 6.89
CA LEU A 112 -1.31 -3.33 8.18
C LEU A 112 -0.93 -4.76 8.58
N PHE A 113 0.35 -4.97 8.86
CA PHE A 113 0.90 -6.29 9.23
C PHE A 113 1.24 -6.31 10.72
N ASN A 114 0.54 -7.15 11.48
CA ASN A 114 0.68 -7.24 12.93
C ASN A 114 0.83 -8.70 13.39
N GLU A 115 1.54 -8.93 14.50
CA GLU A 115 1.84 -10.29 15.01
C GLU A 115 0.61 -11.10 15.45
N ASN A 116 -0.50 -10.41 15.78
CA ASN A 116 -1.66 -11.01 16.43
C ASN A 116 -2.78 -11.47 15.47
N SER A 117 -2.57 -11.44 14.15
CA SER A 117 -3.64 -11.70 13.17
C SER A 117 -3.55 -13.09 12.51
N THR A 118 -4.72 -13.57 12.08
CA THR A 118 -5.02 -14.90 11.53
C THR A 118 -4.46 -15.11 10.11
N ILE A 119 -4.61 -16.32 9.57
CA ILE A 119 -4.11 -16.76 8.24
C ILE A 119 -4.69 -15.92 7.07
N GLY A 120 -5.75 -15.14 7.28
CA GLY A 120 -6.30 -14.18 6.31
C GLY A 120 -6.30 -12.74 6.81
N CYS A 121 -6.32 -11.78 5.89
CA CYS A 121 -6.46 -10.37 6.21
C CYS A 121 -7.94 -10.02 6.49
N LYS A 122 -8.20 -9.24 7.53
CA LYS A 122 -9.53 -8.67 7.78
C LYS A 122 -9.65 -7.35 7.05
N MET A 123 -10.67 -7.20 6.20
CA MET A 123 -10.95 -5.95 5.51
C MET A 123 -11.88 -5.06 6.35
N ASN A 124 -11.54 -3.78 6.43
CA ASN A 124 -12.35 -2.72 6.98
C ASN A 124 -12.39 -1.57 5.97
N PHE A 125 -13.58 -1.19 5.53
CA PHE A 125 -13.76 -0.09 4.59
C PHE A 125 -13.72 1.25 5.35
N ILE A 126 -12.85 2.17 4.90
CA ILE A 126 -12.71 3.51 5.49
C ILE A 126 -13.32 4.54 4.56
N ASP A 127 -14.36 5.20 5.08
CA ASP A 127 -15.04 6.37 4.50
C ASP A 127 -15.11 7.46 5.58
N ASP A 128 -14.28 8.50 5.46
CA ASP A 128 -14.24 9.64 6.40
C ASP A 128 -14.70 10.98 5.78
N GLY A 129 -15.36 10.92 4.62
CA GLY A 129 -15.72 12.10 3.82
C GLY A 129 -14.61 12.60 2.89
N TRP A 130 -13.34 12.42 3.22
CA TRP A 130 -12.18 12.93 2.45
C TRP A 130 -11.38 11.83 1.76
N SER A 131 -11.27 10.69 2.43
CA SER A 131 -10.51 9.50 2.05
C SER A 131 -11.43 8.29 1.97
N LEU A 132 -11.05 7.41 1.07
CA LEU A 132 -11.87 6.32 0.55
C LEU A 132 -10.91 5.18 0.20
N TYR A 133 -10.84 4.16 1.04
CA TYR A 133 -9.89 3.04 0.87
C TYR A 133 -10.27 1.82 1.71
N ASP A 134 -9.78 0.67 1.28
CA ASP A 134 -9.81 -0.55 2.10
C ASP A 134 -8.61 -0.60 3.03
N GLU A 135 -8.88 -0.72 4.33
CA GLU A 135 -7.86 -1.06 5.32
C GLU A 135 -7.86 -2.56 5.59
N LEU A 136 -6.71 -3.20 5.39
CA LEU A 136 -6.52 -4.64 5.53
C LEU A 136 -5.65 -4.92 6.75
N SER A 137 -6.20 -5.60 7.76
CA SER A 137 -5.44 -6.04 8.93
C SER A 137 -4.99 -7.50 8.77
N CYS A 138 -3.72 -7.68 8.47
CA CYS A 138 -3.11 -8.98 8.18
C CYS A 138 -2.17 -9.46 9.30
N GLY A 139 -1.87 -10.76 9.32
CA GLY A 139 -0.81 -11.33 10.14
C GLY A 139 0.58 -10.77 9.76
N ALA A 140 1.57 -11.02 10.62
CA ALA A 140 2.95 -10.68 10.32
C ALA A 140 3.45 -11.43 9.07
N VAL A 141 4.31 -10.77 8.31
CA VAL A 141 4.97 -11.34 7.12
C VAL A 141 6.14 -12.21 7.59
N LYS A 142 6.06 -13.53 7.42
CA LYS A 142 7.08 -14.47 7.88
C LYS A 142 7.97 -14.92 6.73
N ILE A 143 9.18 -14.39 6.68
CA ILE A 143 10.18 -14.75 5.67
C ILE A 143 11.00 -15.92 6.19
N ILE A 144 11.03 -17.02 5.43
CA ILE A 144 11.88 -18.20 5.68
C ILE A 144 12.95 -18.27 4.60
N ALA A 145 14.18 -18.62 4.99
CA ALA A 145 15.31 -18.76 4.07
C ALA A 145 15.00 -19.71 2.90
N ASN A 146 15.36 -19.32 1.69
CA ASN A 146 15.15 -20.04 0.43
C ASN A 146 13.68 -20.40 0.14
N LYS A 147 12.72 -19.71 0.80
CA LYS A 147 11.29 -19.89 0.56
C LYS A 147 10.63 -18.57 0.16
N GLU A 148 9.52 -18.72 -0.55
CA GLU A 148 8.68 -17.60 -0.99
C GLU A 148 7.52 -17.41 0.00
N THR A 149 7.29 -16.16 0.38
CA THR A 149 6.11 -15.68 1.11
C THR A 149 5.28 -14.85 0.15
N ILE A 150 4.01 -15.18 -0.03
CA ILE A 150 3.17 -14.52 -1.04
C ILE A 150 2.16 -13.61 -0.35
N LEU A 151 2.24 -12.32 -0.63
CA LEU A 151 1.15 -11.38 -0.40
C LEU A 151 0.29 -11.33 -1.65
N ARG A 152 -0.90 -11.93 -1.58
CA ARG A 152 -1.86 -11.97 -2.67
C ARG A 152 -2.91 -10.87 -2.48
N ILE A 153 -3.08 -10.05 -3.50
CA ILE A 153 -4.05 -8.96 -3.60
C ILE A 153 -5.04 -9.32 -4.71
N ILE A 154 -6.33 -9.33 -4.42
CA ILE A 154 -7.38 -9.71 -5.36
C ILE A 154 -8.36 -8.54 -5.48
N ILE A 155 -8.37 -7.88 -6.63
CA ILE A 155 -9.34 -6.83 -6.93
C ILE A 155 -10.68 -7.52 -7.23
N THR A 156 -11.70 -7.20 -6.43
CA THR A 156 -13.01 -7.87 -6.50
C THR A 156 -13.97 -7.14 -7.44
N ASP A 157 -15.07 -7.79 -7.79
CA ASP A 157 -16.19 -7.18 -8.51
C ASP A 157 -17.05 -6.27 -7.62
N ARG A 158 -16.88 -6.33 -6.29
CA ARG A 158 -17.58 -5.45 -5.35
C ARG A 158 -17.06 -4.02 -5.47
N TYR A 159 -17.98 -3.07 -5.56
CA TYR A 159 -17.68 -1.65 -5.54
C TYR A 159 -18.69 -0.89 -4.68
N ASP A 160 -18.22 0.16 -4.02
CA ASP A 160 -19.04 1.13 -3.31
C ASP A 160 -18.94 2.49 -4.02
N SER A 161 -20.08 3.15 -4.23
CA SER A 161 -20.19 4.42 -4.95
C SER A 161 -20.76 5.50 -4.05
N ARG A 162 -20.09 6.67 -3.99
CA ARG A 162 -20.64 7.87 -3.35
C ARG A 162 -21.59 8.62 -4.29
N PHE A 163 -22.60 7.94 -4.81
CA PHE A 163 -23.62 8.55 -5.67
C PHE A 163 -24.43 9.65 -4.96
N ALA A 164 -24.64 9.50 -3.64
CA ALA A 164 -25.44 10.43 -2.85
C ALA A 164 -24.85 11.84 -2.79
N GLY A 165 -23.52 12.00 -2.72
CA GLY A 165 -22.88 13.33 -2.69
C GLY A 165 -23.00 14.08 -4.01
N SER A 166 -22.78 13.39 -5.14
CA SER A 166 -22.79 13.98 -6.47
C SER A 166 -24.17 14.50 -6.90
N PHE A 167 -25.24 13.83 -6.47
CA PHE A 167 -26.61 14.27 -6.76
C PHE A 167 -26.94 15.63 -6.11
N PHE A 168 -26.48 15.85 -4.87
CA PHE A 168 -26.66 17.15 -4.20
C PHE A 168 -25.87 18.26 -4.90
N PHE A 169 -24.61 18.02 -5.29
CA PHE A 169 -23.83 19.03 -6.01
C PHE A 169 -24.44 19.40 -7.38
N ALA A 170 -24.93 18.41 -8.14
CA ALA A 170 -25.54 18.64 -9.45
C ALA A 170 -26.77 19.58 -9.41
N LEU A 171 -27.53 19.58 -8.31
CA LEU A 171 -28.69 20.46 -8.09
C LEU A 171 -28.29 21.92 -7.83
N PHE A 172 -27.08 22.18 -7.33
CA PHE A 172 -26.63 23.54 -6.97
C PHE A 172 -25.57 24.13 -7.91
N THR A 173 -24.98 23.36 -8.84
CA THR A 173 -23.85 23.79 -9.69
C THR A 173 -24.17 23.99 -11.17
N LEU A 174 -25.41 24.29 -11.56
CA LEU A 174 -25.79 24.54 -12.98
C LEU A 174 -25.46 23.37 -13.93
N GLY A 175 -25.58 22.12 -13.45
CA GLY A 175 -25.43 20.93 -14.30
C GLY A 175 -24.00 20.40 -14.46
N LEU A 176 -23.02 20.90 -13.71
CA LEU A 176 -21.72 20.25 -13.58
C LEU A 176 -21.85 19.01 -12.67
N ILE A 177 -22.14 17.87 -13.29
CA ILE A 177 -22.15 16.56 -12.63
C ILE A 177 -20.72 16.07 -12.57
N TYR A 178 -20.10 16.07 -11.39
CA TYR A 178 -18.87 15.33 -11.18
C TYR A 178 -19.24 13.84 -11.05
N PRO A 179 -18.63 12.94 -11.84
CA PRO A 179 -18.92 11.51 -11.73
C PRO A 179 -18.65 11.06 -10.28
N PRO A 180 -19.53 10.25 -9.69
CA PRO A 180 -19.32 9.78 -8.33
C PRO A 180 -17.98 9.05 -8.26
N ALA A 181 -17.24 9.29 -7.18
CA ALA A 181 -16.06 8.47 -6.88
C ALA A 181 -16.55 7.04 -6.56
N GLU A 182 -16.05 6.08 -7.31
CA GLU A 182 -16.29 4.65 -7.12
C GLU A 182 -15.00 4.01 -6.61
N ILE A 183 -15.14 3.09 -5.65
CA ILE A 183 -14.02 2.34 -5.08
C ILE A 183 -14.30 0.87 -5.30
N ARG A 184 -13.30 0.15 -5.80
CA ARG A 184 -13.32 -1.30 -5.83
C ARG A 184 -12.69 -1.87 -4.59
N HIS A 185 -13.40 -2.82 -4.02
CA HIS A 185 -12.89 -3.53 -2.86
C HIS A 185 -11.89 -4.59 -3.25
N VAL A 186 -11.00 -4.88 -2.32
CA VAL A 186 -9.88 -5.78 -2.49
C VAL A 186 -9.82 -6.76 -1.34
N ASP A 187 -9.69 -8.03 -1.68
CA ASP A 187 -9.35 -9.07 -0.72
C ASP A 187 -7.84 -9.28 -0.71
N ALA A 188 -7.27 -9.55 0.47
CA ALA A 188 -5.87 -9.94 0.57
C ALA A 188 -5.64 -11.13 1.50
N SER A 189 -4.56 -11.84 1.21
CA SER A 189 -4.10 -12.95 2.03
C SER A 189 -2.58 -13.04 2.02
N ILE A 190 -2.03 -13.54 3.13
CA ILE A 190 -0.60 -13.83 3.26
C ILE A 190 -0.43 -15.34 3.30
N ILE A 191 0.24 -15.87 2.29
CA ILE A 191 0.60 -17.28 2.23
C ILE A 191 2.04 -17.38 2.72
N ASN A 192 2.18 -17.63 4.02
CA ASN A 192 3.48 -17.89 4.62
C ASN A 192 3.97 -19.30 4.24
N PRO A 193 5.28 -19.48 4.00
CA PRO A 193 5.84 -20.79 3.74
C PRO A 193 5.66 -21.72 4.96
N LYS A 194 5.30 -22.98 4.68
CA LYS A 194 5.21 -24.07 5.68
C LYS A 194 6.59 -24.50 6.15
#